data_AF-A0A402AJX1-F1
#
_entry.id   AF-A0A402AJX1-F1
#
_cell.length_a   1.000
_cell.length_b   1.000
_cell.length_c   1.000
_cell.angle_alpha   90.00
_cell.angle_beta   90.00
_cell.angle_gamma   90.00
#
_symmetry.space_group_name_H-M   'P 1'
#
loop_
_entity.id
_entity.type
_entity.pdbx_description
1 polymer ?
#
loop_
_entity_poly.entity_id
_entity_poly.type
_entity_poly.pdbx_seq_one_letter_code
_entity_poly.pdbx_strand_id
1 'polypeptide(L)'
;MARATIIEHSQQDIPEQVEELATERGTYKAHKSDLLPYLAFLSSYPTKQLLQLFPYELACCYRCVPIGAERRSLTLATSQRLEADILGLVRRSVQRNIFQVRCEADMIEDILHYWQKTLML
;
A
#
# COMPACT_ATOMS: atom_id res chain seq x y z
N MET A 1 -0.29 71.25 -41.23
CA MET A 1 -1.51 70.99 -40.43
C MET A 1 -1.13 70.12 -39.24
N ALA A 2 -1.56 70.52 -38.03
CA ALA A 2 -1.74 69.79 -36.76
C ALA A 2 -0.60 68.96 -36.10
N ARG A 3 -0.50 69.16 -34.76
CA ARG A 3 0.34 68.55 -33.69
C ARG A 3 -0.19 67.13 -33.34
N ALA A 4 0.44 66.20 -32.58
CA ALA A 4 1.10 66.21 -31.26
C ALA A 4 1.75 64.81 -31.02
N THR A 5 2.97 64.64 -30.47
CA THR A 5 3.40 64.48 -29.04
C THR A 5 3.40 63.04 -28.46
N ILE A 6 4.62 62.47 -28.33
CA ILE A 6 5.30 61.76 -27.20
C ILE A 6 4.58 60.60 -26.46
N ILE A 7 5.29 59.48 -26.21
CA ILE A 7 5.73 58.94 -24.88
C ILE A 7 6.50 57.61 -25.09
N GLU A 8 7.78 57.59 -24.69
CA GLU A 8 8.52 56.35 -24.34
C GLU A 8 7.96 55.82 -23.01
N HIS A 9 7.70 54.51 -22.89
CA HIS A 9 7.62 53.82 -21.59
C HIS A 9 8.15 52.39 -21.69
N SER A 10 8.94 52.06 -20.66
CA SER A 10 9.84 50.94 -20.48
C SER A 10 9.17 49.58 -20.21
N GLN A 11 9.97 48.54 -20.40
CA GLN A 11 10.05 47.24 -19.69
C GLN A 11 8.86 46.79 -18.84
N GLN A 12 8.37 45.57 -19.12
CA GLN A 12 7.73 44.66 -18.16
C GLN A 12 8.18 43.23 -18.55
N ASP A 13 9.14 42.60 -17.88
CA ASP A 13 9.00 41.78 -16.65
C ASP A 13 7.85 40.76 -16.70
N ILE A 14 8.24 39.48 -16.73
CA ILE A 14 7.39 38.28 -16.64
C ILE A 14 6.99 38.11 -15.15
N PRO A 15 5.81 37.55 -14.80
CA PRO A 15 5.81 36.12 -14.46
C PRO A 15 4.51 35.33 -14.74
N GLU A 16 4.75 34.10 -15.15
CA GLU A 16 4.04 32.83 -14.87
C GLU A 16 3.11 32.83 -13.63
N GLN A 17 1.79 32.94 -13.83
CA GLN A 17 0.76 32.57 -12.84
C GLN A 17 -0.58 32.22 -13.53
N VAL A 18 -0.96 30.94 -13.51
CA VAL A 18 -2.38 30.54 -13.53
C VAL A 18 -2.58 29.40 -12.52
N GLU A 19 -2.70 29.81 -11.27
CA GLU A 19 -3.28 29.02 -10.18
C GLU A 19 -4.53 29.78 -9.72
N GLU A 20 -5.73 29.26 -9.99
CA GLU A 20 -6.84 29.35 -9.03
C GLU A 20 -8.06 28.58 -9.54
N LEU A 21 -8.34 27.46 -8.88
CA LEU A 21 -9.70 27.02 -8.57
C LEU A 21 -9.59 26.12 -7.34
N ALA A 22 -9.28 26.76 -6.21
CA ALA A 22 -9.43 26.17 -4.90
C ALA A 22 -10.90 26.31 -4.48
N THR A 23 -11.58 25.18 -4.29
CA THR A 23 -12.78 25.12 -3.45
C THR A 23 -12.59 24.01 -2.44
N GLU A 24 -12.09 24.44 -1.28
CA GLU A 24 -12.48 24.06 0.07
C GLU A 24 -12.51 22.58 0.52
N ARG A 25 -11.75 22.36 1.59
CA ARG A 25 -11.95 21.39 2.69
C ARG A 25 -11.69 19.91 2.36
N GLY A 26 -10.42 19.58 2.44
CA GLY A 26 -9.99 18.25 2.82
C GLY A 26 -8.48 18.18 2.75
N THR A 27 -7.81 18.25 3.90
CA THR A 27 -6.46 17.71 4.02
C THR A 27 -6.52 16.22 3.69
N TYR A 28 -6.42 15.86 2.41
CA TYR A 28 -6.09 14.49 2.01
C TYR A 28 -4.62 14.29 2.35
N LYS A 29 -4.35 14.10 3.65
CA LYS A 29 -3.31 13.16 4.03
C LYS A 29 -3.78 11.82 3.47
N ALA A 30 -3.54 11.58 2.17
CA ALA A 30 -3.65 10.26 1.57
C ALA A 30 -2.91 9.34 2.54
N HIS A 31 -3.69 8.57 3.31
CA HIS A 31 -3.10 7.77 4.36
C HIS A 31 -2.17 6.82 3.62
N LYS A 32 -0.92 6.67 4.08
CA LYS A 32 0.06 5.79 3.42
C LYS A 32 -0.48 4.35 3.21
N SER A 33 -1.58 3.96 3.84
CA SER A 33 -2.36 2.74 3.60
C SER A 33 -3.06 2.65 2.23
N ASP A 34 -3.34 3.77 1.55
CA ASP A 34 -4.05 3.81 0.27
C ASP A 34 -3.14 3.52 -0.94
N LEU A 35 -1.84 3.30 -0.69
CA LEU A 35 -0.85 2.97 -1.71
C LEU A 35 -0.56 1.47 -1.82
N LEU A 36 -1.18 0.63 -0.99
CA LEU A 36 -0.99 -0.82 -1.08
C LEU A 36 -1.98 -1.41 -2.09
N PRO A 37 -1.55 -2.35 -2.95
CA PRO A 37 -2.46 -3.08 -3.83
C PRO A 37 -3.57 -3.76 -3.03
N TYR A 38 -4.74 -3.91 -3.66
CA TYR A 38 -5.91 -4.57 -3.05
C TYR A 38 -6.20 -5.90 -3.74
N LEU A 39 -6.38 -6.96 -2.96
CA LEU A 39 -6.79 -8.29 -3.38
C LEU A 39 -8.27 -8.49 -3.04
N ALA A 40 -9.10 -8.46 -4.07
CA ALA A 40 -10.55 -8.60 -3.92
C ALA A 40 -10.99 -10.05 -3.65
N PHE A 41 -10.32 -11.03 -4.25
CA PHE A 41 -10.63 -12.45 -4.09
C PHE A 41 -9.40 -13.33 -4.33
N LEU A 42 -9.43 -14.55 -3.81
CA LEU A 42 -8.44 -15.59 -4.09
C LEU A 42 -8.98 -16.54 -5.14
N SER A 43 -8.19 -16.81 -6.17
CA SER A 43 -8.51 -17.86 -7.15
C SER A 43 -8.37 -19.27 -6.58
N SER A 44 -7.54 -19.42 -5.53
CA SER A 44 -7.25 -20.69 -4.87
C SER A 44 -6.66 -20.43 -3.48
N TYR A 45 -6.79 -21.39 -2.55
CA TYR A 45 -6.10 -21.34 -1.27
C TYR A 45 -4.57 -21.41 -1.44
N PRO A 46 -3.78 -20.79 -0.54
CA PRO A 46 -2.32 -20.94 -0.51
C PRO A 46 -1.91 -22.42 -0.39
N THR A 47 -0.85 -22.81 -1.11
CA THR A 47 -0.34 -24.18 -1.03
C THR A 47 0.31 -24.47 0.32
N LYS A 48 0.35 -25.74 0.76
CA LYS A 48 1.02 -26.14 2.02
C LYS A 48 2.49 -25.69 2.07
N GLN A 49 3.19 -25.76 0.93
CA GLN A 49 4.57 -25.28 0.82
C GLN A 49 4.70 -23.77 1.07
N LEU A 50 3.77 -22.97 0.55
CA LEU A 50 3.76 -21.52 0.78
C LEU A 50 3.45 -21.19 2.25
N LEU A 51 2.46 -21.87 2.83
CA LEU A 51 2.10 -21.70 4.24
C LEU A 51 3.29 -22.00 5.16
N GLN A 52 4.08 -23.04 4.86
CA GLN A 52 5.29 -23.39 5.62
C GLN A 52 6.41 -22.33 5.56
N LEU A 53 6.35 -21.34 4.66
CA LEU A 53 7.31 -20.23 4.61
C LEU A 53 7.06 -19.17 5.67
N PHE A 54 5.93 -19.25 6.39
CA PHE A 54 5.52 -18.27 7.37
C PHE A 54 5.15 -18.94 8.69
N PRO A 55 5.52 -18.39 9.86
CA PRO A 55 5.07 -18.94 11.13
C PRO A 55 3.57 -18.71 11.34
N TYR A 56 2.85 -19.78 11.66
CA TYR A 56 1.40 -19.72 11.90
C TYR A 56 1.04 -18.78 13.06
N GLU A 57 1.86 -18.77 14.11
CA GLU A 57 1.64 -17.96 15.30
C GLU A 57 1.71 -16.47 14.95
N LEU A 58 2.66 -16.06 14.10
CA LEU A 58 2.74 -14.68 13.62
C LEU A 58 1.53 -14.32 12.76
N ALA A 59 1.01 -15.28 11.99
CA ALA A 59 -0.17 -15.08 11.15
C ALA A 59 -1.41 -14.76 12.00
N CYS A 60 -1.61 -15.53 13.08
CA CYS A 60 -2.69 -15.29 14.04
C CYS A 60 -2.50 -13.99 14.82
N CYS A 61 -1.31 -13.73 15.35
CA CYS A 61 -1.03 -12.56 16.18
C CYS A 61 -1.24 -11.25 15.42
N TYR A 62 -0.79 -11.19 14.17
CA TYR A 62 -0.82 -9.97 13.37
C TYR A 62 -1.90 -9.96 12.28
N ARG A 63 -2.79 -10.96 12.28
CA ARG A 63 -3.88 -11.11 11.30
C ARG A 63 -3.39 -10.87 9.88
N CYS A 64 -2.40 -11.67 9.48
CA CYS A 64 -1.80 -11.61 8.15
C CYS A 64 -1.48 -13.01 7.64
N VAL A 65 -1.55 -13.24 6.33
CA VAL A 65 -1.38 -14.58 5.75
C VAL A 65 -0.54 -14.56 4.47
N PRO A 66 0.33 -15.57 4.25
CA PRO A 66 1.09 -15.66 3.02
C PRO A 66 0.20 -16.10 1.86
N ILE A 67 0.17 -15.31 0.80
CA ILE A 67 -0.64 -15.54 -0.41
C ILE A 67 0.20 -15.71 -1.69
N GLY A 68 1.50 -15.48 -1.59
CA GLY A 68 2.43 -15.70 -2.69
C GLY A 68 3.88 -15.59 -2.25
N ALA A 69 4.79 -16.16 -3.03
CA ALA A 69 6.21 -16.01 -2.82
C ALA A 69 6.91 -15.90 -4.18
N GLU A 70 7.82 -14.93 -4.30
CA GLU A 70 8.64 -14.76 -5.50
C GLU A 70 10.08 -14.45 -5.12
N ARG A 71 11.03 -15.28 -5.60
CA ARG A 71 12.48 -15.16 -5.32
C ARG A 71 12.75 -14.96 -3.82
N ARG A 72 12.99 -13.71 -3.41
CA ARG A 72 13.33 -13.28 -2.04
C ARG A 72 12.21 -12.48 -1.35
N SER A 73 11.03 -12.42 -1.94
CA SER A 73 9.86 -11.72 -1.43
C SER A 73 8.77 -12.69 -1.05
N LEU A 74 8.11 -12.43 0.08
CA LEU A 74 6.88 -13.08 0.51
C LEU A 74 5.75 -12.04 0.43
N THR A 75 4.68 -12.39 -0.27
CA THR A 75 3.47 -11.57 -0.36
C THR A 75 2.57 -11.91 0.81
N LEU A 76 2.31 -10.93 1.67
CA LEU A 76 1.39 -11.06 2.80
C LEU A 76 0.10 -10.30 2.52
N ALA A 77 -1.02 -10.99 2.63
CA ALA A 77 -2.33 -10.38 2.70
C ALA A 77 -2.59 -9.88 4.12
N THR A 78 -3.14 -8.68 4.22
CA THR A 78 -3.37 -7.95 5.48
C THR A 78 -4.66 -7.15 5.37
N SER A 79 -5.44 -7.04 6.45
CA SER A 79 -6.64 -6.19 6.44
C SER A 79 -6.28 -4.72 6.64
N GLN A 80 -5.16 -4.48 7.32
CA GLN A 80 -4.60 -3.17 7.59
C GLN A 80 -3.10 -3.22 7.35
N ARG A 81 -2.52 -2.07 7.00
CA ARG A 81 -1.08 -1.95 6.80
C ARG A 81 -0.34 -2.31 8.09
N LEU A 82 0.56 -3.28 8.03
CA LEU A 82 1.43 -3.61 9.16
C LEU A 82 2.41 -2.47 9.42
N GLU A 83 2.60 -2.18 10.71
CA GLU A 83 3.56 -1.20 11.19
C GLU A 83 5.00 -1.62 10.86
N ALA A 84 5.90 -0.63 10.79
CA ALA A 84 7.29 -0.85 10.40
C ALA A 84 8.00 -1.86 11.31
N ASP A 85 7.72 -1.81 12.61
CA ASP A 85 8.34 -2.69 13.61
C ASP A 85 7.88 -4.14 13.44
N ILE A 86 6.58 -4.34 13.18
CA ILE A 86 6.00 -5.66 12.88
C ILE A 86 6.61 -6.22 11.60
N LEU A 87 6.71 -5.41 10.54
CA LEU A 87 7.37 -5.83 9.31
C LEU A 87 8.86 -6.15 9.53
N GLY A 88 9.54 -5.41 10.41
CA GLY A 88 10.92 -5.69 10.80
C GLY A 88 11.05 -7.04 11.49
N LEU A 89 10.16 -7.35 12.44
CA LEU A 89 10.08 -8.65 13.10
C LEU A 89 9.82 -9.78 12.10
N VAL A 90 8.80 -9.61 11.26
CA VAL A 90 8.41 -10.59 10.26
C VAL A 90 9.56 -10.88 9.29
N ARG A 91 10.20 -9.84 8.73
CA ARG A 91 11.36 -9.98 7.82
C ARG A 91 12.49 -10.79 8.45
N ARG A 92 12.80 -10.54 9.73
CA ARG A 92 13.83 -11.30 10.46
C ARG A 92 13.43 -12.76 10.66
N SER A 93 12.15 -13.01 10.97
CA SER A 93 11.64 -14.36 11.19
C SER A 93 11.65 -15.21 9.90
N VAL A 94 11.23 -14.65 8.77
CA VAL A 94 11.14 -15.39 7.50
C VAL A 94 12.35 -15.24 6.58
N GLN A 95 13.31 -14.38 6.94
CA GLN A 95 14.52 -14.06 6.16
C GLN A 95 14.21 -13.67 4.69
N ARG A 96 13.09 -12.97 4.49
CA ARG A 96 12.58 -12.53 3.18
C ARG A 96 12.11 -11.09 3.24
N ASN A 97 12.14 -10.42 2.10
CA ASN A 97 11.42 -9.17 1.93
C ASN A 97 9.91 -9.43 2.02
N ILE A 98 9.17 -8.42 2.47
CA ILE A 98 7.71 -8.51 2.60
C ILE A 98 7.08 -7.51 1.64
N PHE A 99 6.24 -8.03 0.76
CA PHE A 99 5.33 -7.27 -0.08
C PHE A 99 3.94 -7.39 0.52
N GLN A 100 3.32 -6.26 0.88
CA GLN A 100 2.00 -6.26 1.51
C GLN A 100 0.92 -6.01 0.47
N VAL A 101 -0.17 -6.74 0.61
CA VAL A 101 -1.40 -6.56 -0.16
C VAL A 101 -2.55 -6.44 0.83
N ARG A 102 -3.46 -5.51 0.58
CA ARG A 102 -4.67 -5.34 1.38
C ARG A 102 -5.76 -6.31 0.92
N CYS A 103 -6.55 -6.83 1.84
CA CYS A 103 -7.74 -7.62 1.54
C CYS A 103 -8.80 -7.42 2.64
N GLU A 104 -9.97 -8.00 2.46
CA GLU A 104 -10.96 -8.08 3.54
C GLU A 104 -10.46 -8.95 4.70
N ALA A 105 -10.90 -8.62 5.92
CA ALA A 105 -10.54 -9.38 7.12
C ALA A 105 -11.04 -10.83 7.05
N ASP A 106 -12.23 -11.06 6.49
CA ASP A 106 -12.83 -12.40 6.37
C ASP A 106 -11.96 -13.34 5.51
N MET A 107 -11.28 -12.80 4.48
CA MET A 107 -10.35 -13.59 3.66
C MET A 107 -9.15 -14.10 4.48
N ILE A 108 -8.71 -13.33 5.46
CA ILE A 108 -7.61 -13.71 6.36
C ILE A 108 -8.06 -14.82 7.28
N GLU A 109 -9.23 -14.68 7.89
CA GLU A 109 -9.82 -15.70 8.77
C GLU A 109 -10.04 -17.01 8.01
N ASP A 110 -10.56 -16.96 6.78
CA ASP A 110 -10.76 -18.12 5.94
C ASP A 110 -9.44 -18.87 5.65
N ILE A 111 -8.36 -18.14 5.33
CA ILE A 111 -7.04 -18.76 5.13
C ILE A 111 -6.49 -19.32 6.44
N LEU A 112 -6.62 -18.62 7.58
CA LEU A 112 -6.13 -19.10 8.86
C LEU A 112 -6.84 -20.41 9.26
N HIS A 113 -8.17 -20.49 9.09
CA HIS A 113 -8.92 -21.71 9.32
C HIS A 113 -8.51 -22.85 8.38
N TYR A 114 -8.31 -22.57 7.10
CA TYR A 114 -7.78 -23.54 6.14
C TYR A 114 -6.40 -24.06 6.57
N TRP A 115 -5.50 -23.15 6.92
CA TRP A 115 -4.14 -23.48 7.34
C TRP A 115 -4.16 -24.35 8.60
N GLN A 116 -4.94 -24.00 9.62
CA GLN A 116 -5.08 -24.79 10.84
C GLN A 116 -5.49 -26.24 10.53
N LYS A 117 -6.46 -26.44 9.62
CA LYS A 117 -6.87 -27.78 9.18
C LYS A 117 -5.74 -28.54 8.50
N THR A 118 -4.93 -27.87 7.67
CA THR A 118 -3.78 -28.52 7.00
C THR A 118 -2.61 -28.86 7.92
N LEU A 119 -2.54 -28.28 9.12
CA LEU A 119 -1.55 -28.66 10.14
C LEU A 119 -1.96 -29.90 10.93
N MET A 120 -3.27 -30.18 11.03
CA MET A 120 -3.81 -31.37 11.71
C MET A 120 -3.84 -32.62 10.81
N LEU A 121 -3.44 -32.50 9.54
CA LEU A 121 -3.39 -33.55 8.52
C LEU A 121 -1.94 -33.81 8.07
#